data_AF-A0A9P5TJY9-F1
#
_entry.id   AF-A0A9P5TJY9-F1
#
_cell.length_a   1.000
_cell.length_b   1.000
_cell.length_c   1.000
_cell.angle_alpha   90.00
_cell.angle_beta   90.00
_cell.angle_gamma   90.00
#
_symmetry.space_group_name_H-M   'P 1'
#
loop_
_entity.id
_entity.type
_entity.pdbx_description
1 polymer ?
#
loop_
_entity_poly.entity_id
_entity_poly.type
_entity_poly.pdbx_seq_one_letter_code
_entity_poly.pdbx_strand_id
1 'polypeptide(L)'
;MLLGFISSAFFLLSLAVERSSGQVTLDCLPFNFTLAALNTTLPNVNNTGAPLVLGQNGASTGIEFHVTSTYASYPYNDYPSIGLVDGTLRAYGGDGSWSTNATDVTSGNTGNTLEWITTTIYAQPAPKIFSAIRLPAYERPVLAAHGFHNLWSLCPFPGPLPQTNIIFNVSADIQSPPPFPLFDPAGCYGVVVTILAV
;
A
#
# COMPACT_ATOMS: atom_id res chain seq x y z
N MET A 1 16.85 33.16 -69.68
CA MET A 1 16.21 33.85 -68.55
C MET A 1 15.42 32.80 -67.78
N LEU A 2 16.05 32.16 -66.78
CA LEU A 2 15.44 31.17 -65.90
C LEU A 2 15.85 31.55 -64.48
N LEU A 3 14.88 31.96 -63.66
CA LEU A 3 15.04 32.26 -62.23
C LEU A 3 14.39 31.12 -61.46
N GLY A 4 15.21 30.36 -60.73
CA GLY A 4 14.75 29.32 -59.81
C GLY A 4 14.84 29.83 -58.37
N PHE A 5 13.69 29.87 -57.68
CA PHE A 5 13.57 30.24 -56.28
C PHE A 5 14.03 29.11 -55.36
N ILE A 6 14.86 29.43 -54.37
CA ILE A 6 15.23 28.53 -53.27
C ILE A 6 14.27 28.81 -52.11
N SER A 7 13.46 27.82 -51.73
CA SER A 7 12.54 27.88 -50.60
C SER A 7 13.20 27.22 -49.38
N SER A 8 13.61 28.02 -48.40
CA SER A 8 14.11 27.53 -47.10
C SER A 8 12.96 27.33 -46.13
N ALA A 9 12.71 26.08 -45.74
CA ALA A 9 11.78 25.74 -44.67
C ALA A 9 12.49 25.81 -43.31
N PHE A 10 12.04 26.72 -42.44
CA PHE A 10 12.45 26.78 -41.03
C PHE A 10 11.61 25.78 -40.23
N PHE A 11 12.26 24.73 -39.72
CA PHE A 11 11.67 23.83 -38.71
C PHE A 11 11.84 24.46 -37.33
N LEU A 12 10.73 24.88 -36.72
CA LEU A 12 10.67 25.25 -35.30
C LEU A 12 10.55 23.97 -34.47
N LEU A 13 11.62 23.58 -33.78
CA LEU A 13 11.54 22.56 -32.73
C LEU A 13 10.85 23.17 -31.50
N SER A 14 9.61 22.77 -31.23
CA SER A 14 8.99 23.00 -29.93
C SER A 14 9.60 22.05 -28.90
N LEU A 15 10.42 22.60 -28.00
CA LEU A 15 10.84 21.93 -26.77
C LEU A 15 9.65 21.89 -25.81
N ALA A 16 8.96 20.76 -25.74
CA ALA A 16 8.03 20.48 -24.64
C ALA A 16 8.87 20.21 -23.38
N VAL A 17 8.89 21.16 -22.44
CA VAL A 17 9.42 20.94 -21.10
C VAL A 17 8.36 20.17 -20.31
N GLU A 18 8.51 18.86 -20.19
CA GLU A 18 7.80 18.10 -19.16
C GLU A 18 8.29 18.59 -17.79
N ARG A 19 7.44 19.33 -17.08
CA ARG A 19 7.67 19.59 -15.66
C ARG A 19 7.57 18.25 -14.94
N SER A 20 8.71 17.73 -14.47
CA SER A 20 8.76 16.66 -13.46
C SER A 20 7.89 17.08 -12.27
N SER A 21 6.71 16.47 -12.18
CA SER A 21 5.68 16.84 -11.20
C SER A 21 6.06 16.31 -9.82
N GLY A 22 6.70 17.16 -9.01
CA GLY A 22 6.48 17.37 -7.56
C GLY A 22 6.37 16.17 -6.61
N GLN A 23 6.72 14.96 -7.03
CA GLN A 23 6.62 13.77 -6.19
C GLN A 23 7.77 13.75 -5.18
N VAL A 24 7.42 13.73 -3.89
CA VAL A 24 8.39 13.54 -2.82
C VAL A 24 8.16 12.16 -2.22
N THR A 25 9.19 11.32 -2.28
CA THR A 25 9.21 9.99 -1.67
C THR A 25 10.04 10.04 -0.40
N LEU A 26 9.48 9.54 0.70
CA LEU A 26 10.12 9.50 2.02
C LEU A 26 10.14 8.04 2.50
N ASP A 27 11.31 7.56 2.92
CA ASP A 27 11.51 6.24 3.53
C ASP A 27 11.51 6.29 5.07
N CYS A 28 11.46 7.48 5.64
CA CYS A 28 11.28 7.75 7.07
C CYS A 28 10.20 8.80 7.29
N LEU A 29 9.41 8.65 8.35
CA LEU A 29 8.54 9.70 8.88
C LEU A 29 8.91 10.00 10.35
N PRO A 30 8.99 11.28 10.76
CA PRO A 30 9.40 11.65 12.11
C PRO A 30 8.26 11.54 13.15
N PHE A 31 7.12 10.95 12.77
CA PHE A 31 5.93 10.80 13.59
C PHE A 31 5.30 9.43 13.35
N ASN A 32 4.57 8.95 14.34
CA ASN A 32 3.72 7.78 14.18
C ASN A 32 2.41 8.17 13.48
N PHE A 33 1.80 7.21 12.81
CA PHE A 33 0.60 7.43 12.03
C PHE A 33 -0.34 6.22 12.07
N THR A 34 -1.56 6.41 11.59
CA THR A 34 -2.48 5.34 11.24
C THR A 34 -2.65 5.28 9.72
N LEU A 35 -3.17 4.16 9.24
CA LEU A 35 -3.46 3.95 7.83
C LEU A 35 -4.97 3.96 7.60
N ALA A 36 -5.38 4.48 6.45
CA ALA A 36 -6.77 4.39 6.00
C ALA A 36 -6.84 4.14 4.49
N ALA A 37 -7.78 3.30 4.07
CA ALA A 37 -7.99 2.96 2.66
C ALA A 37 -9.06 3.87 2.04
N LEU A 38 -8.63 4.71 1.10
CA LEU A 38 -9.51 5.56 0.31
C LEU A 38 -9.87 4.84 -0.99
N ASN A 39 -11.16 4.63 -1.24
CA ASN A 39 -11.65 4.00 -2.46
C ASN A 39 -11.34 4.88 -3.68
N THR A 40 -10.81 4.30 -4.76
CA THR A 40 -10.52 5.02 -6.01
C THR A 40 -11.59 4.85 -7.09
N THR A 41 -12.52 3.91 -6.89
CA THR A 41 -13.53 3.49 -7.86
C THR A 41 -14.91 4.06 -7.54
N LEU A 42 -15.26 4.15 -6.26
CA LEU A 42 -16.54 4.67 -5.77
C LEU A 42 -16.35 5.91 -4.89
N PRO A 43 -17.37 6.80 -4.80
CA PRO A 43 -17.34 7.92 -3.88
C PRO A 43 -17.12 7.45 -2.43
N ASN A 44 -16.20 8.11 -1.73
CA ASN A 44 -15.98 7.84 -0.32
C ASN A 44 -16.97 8.62 0.53
N VAL A 45 -17.46 8.01 1.61
CA VAL A 45 -18.32 8.68 2.59
C VAL A 45 -17.56 9.79 3.35
N ASN A 46 -16.25 9.63 3.48
CA ASN A 46 -15.35 10.59 4.10
C ASN A 46 -14.06 10.75 3.27
N ASN A 47 -13.36 11.88 3.42
CA ASN A 47 -12.10 12.11 2.70
C ASN A 47 -10.90 11.36 3.31
N THR A 48 -11.10 10.72 4.47
CA THR A 48 -10.08 9.94 5.17
C THR A 48 -10.02 8.49 4.72
N GLY A 49 -11.10 7.92 4.19
CA GLY A 49 -11.18 6.49 3.88
C GLY A 49 -11.53 5.61 5.09
N ALA A 50 -11.55 4.30 4.85
CA ALA A 50 -11.82 3.29 5.88
C ALA A 50 -10.58 3.07 6.76
N PRO A 51 -10.67 3.20 8.10
CA PRO A 51 -9.54 2.95 8.99
C PRO A 51 -9.01 1.52 8.84
N LEU A 52 -7.69 1.38 8.84
CA LEU A 52 -7.00 0.09 8.75
C LEU A 52 -6.34 -0.26 10.09
N VAL A 53 -6.40 -1.53 10.44
CA VAL A 53 -5.82 -2.11 11.66
C VAL A 53 -5.14 -3.45 11.35
N LEU A 54 -4.39 -3.97 12.31
CA LEU A 54 -3.82 -5.32 12.22
C LEU A 54 -4.88 -6.34 12.65
N GLY A 55 -5.36 -7.10 11.67
CA GLY A 55 -6.24 -8.26 11.81
C GLY A 55 -5.49 -9.55 12.13
N GLN A 56 -6.23 -10.64 12.34
CA GLN A 56 -5.66 -11.94 12.70
C GLN A 56 -5.29 -12.75 11.46
N ASN A 57 -4.08 -13.34 11.42
CA ASN A 57 -3.65 -14.29 10.37
C ASN A 57 -3.05 -15.59 10.93
N GLY A 58 -3.12 -15.81 12.25
CA GLY A 58 -2.68 -17.04 12.92
C GLY A 58 -1.51 -16.83 13.87
N ALA A 59 -1.08 -17.91 14.52
CA ALA A 59 0.04 -17.88 15.45
C ALA A 59 0.73 -19.25 15.52
N SER A 60 2.00 -19.23 15.90
CA SER A 60 2.82 -20.38 16.27
C SER A 60 3.60 -20.05 17.54
N THR A 61 4.34 -21.00 18.10
CA THR A 61 5.10 -20.79 19.34
C THR A 61 6.09 -19.62 19.19
N GLY A 62 5.79 -18.49 19.85
CA GLY A 62 6.61 -17.27 19.84
C GLY A 62 6.55 -16.43 18.57
N ILE A 63 5.58 -16.69 17.68
CA ILE A 63 5.30 -15.88 16.49
C ILE A 63 3.80 -15.66 16.34
N GLU A 64 3.40 -14.43 16.08
CA GLU A 64 2.03 -14.10 15.65
C GLU A 64 2.06 -13.50 14.24
N PHE A 65 1.06 -13.85 13.45
CA PHE A 65 0.88 -13.38 12.08
C PHE A 65 -0.37 -12.49 12.03
N HIS A 66 -0.23 -11.34 11.40
CA HIS A 66 -1.30 -10.36 11.23
C HIS A 66 -1.46 -9.98 9.76
N VAL A 67 -2.61 -9.40 9.43
CA VAL A 67 -2.92 -8.85 8.10
C VAL A 67 -3.50 -7.46 8.25
N THR A 68 -3.17 -6.52 7.38
CA THR A 68 -3.84 -5.22 7.40
C THR A 68 -5.28 -5.38 6.94
N SER A 69 -6.22 -5.11 7.84
CA SER A 69 -7.67 -5.26 7.66
C SER A 69 -8.39 -3.94 7.87
N THR A 70 -9.59 -3.80 7.31
CA THR A 70 -10.47 -2.69 7.70
C THR A 70 -10.96 -2.85 9.14
N TYR A 71 -11.05 -1.75 9.88
CA TYR A 71 -11.62 -1.77 11.24
C TYR A 71 -13.06 -2.30 11.26
N ALA A 72 -13.83 -2.05 10.19
CA ALA A 72 -15.19 -2.54 10.05
C ALA A 72 -15.27 -4.08 10.04
N SER A 73 -14.28 -4.76 9.46
CA SER A 73 -14.21 -6.23 9.44
C SER A 73 -13.48 -6.83 10.64
N TYR A 74 -12.59 -6.08 11.28
CA TYR A 74 -11.84 -6.50 12.46
C TYR A 74 -11.72 -5.35 13.46
N PRO A 75 -12.64 -5.17 14.41
CA PRO A 75 -12.77 -3.96 15.22
C PRO A 75 -11.84 -3.91 16.44
N TYR A 76 -10.64 -4.49 16.34
CA TYR A 76 -9.62 -4.50 17.39
C TYR A 76 -8.41 -3.67 16.94
N ASN A 77 -7.91 -2.82 17.83
CA ASN A 77 -6.83 -1.87 17.54
C ASN A 77 -5.68 -2.04 18.54
N ASP A 78 -5.14 -3.26 18.62
CA ASP A 78 -4.03 -3.60 19.52
C ASP A 78 -2.74 -2.85 19.15
N TYR A 79 -2.65 -2.43 17.88
CA TYR A 79 -1.55 -1.65 17.32
C TYR A 79 -2.04 -0.26 16.88
N PRO A 80 -2.25 0.68 17.81
CA PRO A 80 -2.88 1.97 17.52
C PRO A 80 -2.04 2.90 16.66
N SER A 81 -0.76 2.60 16.42
CA SER A 81 0.09 3.43 15.59
C SER A 81 1.14 2.64 14.82
N ILE A 82 1.55 3.19 13.68
CA ILE A 82 2.52 2.65 12.75
C ILE A 82 3.61 3.69 12.53
N GLY A 83 4.84 3.24 12.32
CA GLY A 83 5.97 4.08 11.94
C GLY A 83 6.58 3.60 10.63
N LEU A 84 7.21 4.54 9.91
CA LEU A 84 8.00 4.26 8.72
C LEU A 84 9.45 4.64 9.04
N VAL A 85 10.33 3.65 9.08
CA VAL A 85 11.74 3.79 9.46
C VAL A 85 12.61 3.02 8.49
N ASP A 86 13.48 3.71 7.76
CA ASP A 86 14.39 3.16 6.74
C ASP A 86 13.70 2.26 5.70
N GLY A 87 12.50 2.64 5.27
CA GLY A 87 11.67 1.91 4.31
C GLY A 87 10.93 0.71 4.89
N THR A 88 10.94 0.54 6.21
CA THR A 88 10.24 -0.51 6.93
C THR A 88 9.04 0.04 7.67
N LEU A 89 7.90 -0.67 7.61
CA LEU A 89 6.75 -0.40 8.47
C LEU A 89 6.84 -1.17 9.79
N ARG A 90 6.59 -0.44 10.87
CA ARG A 90 6.63 -0.91 12.27
C ARG A 90 5.28 -0.67 12.90
N ALA A 91 4.68 -1.67 13.53
CA ALA A 91 3.45 -1.51 14.30
C ALA A 91 3.77 -1.42 15.80
N TYR A 92 3.22 -0.40 16.47
CA TYR A 92 3.46 -0.13 17.88
C TYR A 92 2.22 -0.50 18.69
N GLY A 93 2.42 -1.23 19.79
CA GLY A 93 1.36 -1.54 20.75
C GLY A 93 0.88 -0.32 21.52
N GLY A 94 -0.19 -0.47 22.30
CA GLY A 94 -0.75 0.60 23.14
C GLY A 94 0.22 1.17 24.20
N ASP A 95 1.26 0.43 24.55
CA ASP A 95 2.34 0.86 25.44
C ASP A 95 3.51 1.55 24.71
N GLY A 96 3.42 1.68 23.38
CA GLY A 96 4.47 2.25 22.53
C GLY A 96 5.63 1.29 22.23
N SER A 97 5.56 0.04 22.69
CA SER A 97 6.56 -0.98 22.35
C SER A 97 6.40 -1.45 20.90
N TRP A 98 7.48 -1.95 20.30
CA TRP A 98 7.48 -2.51 18.95
C TRP A 98 8.22 -3.83 18.91
N SER A 99 7.53 -4.86 18.42
CA SER A 99 8.07 -6.17 18.05
C SER A 99 7.44 -6.70 16.75
N THR A 100 6.71 -5.83 16.04
CA THR A 100 5.81 -6.20 14.94
C THR A 100 6.17 -5.43 13.67
N ASN A 101 6.50 -6.15 12.61
CA ASN A 101 6.94 -5.58 11.34
C ASN A 101 6.10 -6.05 10.18
N ALA A 102 5.89 -5.16 9.21
CA ALA A 102 5.30 -5.57 7.94
C ALA A 102 6.25 -6.53 7.21
N THR A 103 5.70 -7.50 6.52
CA THR A 103 6.43 -8.40 5.62
C THR A 103 6.51 -7.83 4.22
N ASP A 104 7.25 -8.51 3.34
CA ASP A 104 7.34 -8.10 1.94
C ASP A 104 5.98 -8.36 1.26
N VAL A 105 5.56 -7.42 0.42
CA VAL A 105 4.40 -7.58 -0.45
C VAL A 105 4.91 -7.84 -1.86
N THR A 106 4.73 -9.05 -2.36
CA THR A 106 5.17 -9.44 -3.70
C THR A 106 3.98 -9.52 -4.64
N SER A 107 4.23 -9.54 -5.95
CA SER A 107 3.20 -9.87 -6.94
C SER A 107 3.20 -11.39 -7.16
N GLY A 108 2.12 -12.08 -6.79
CA GLY A 108 1.99 -13.53 -7.01
C GLY A 108 0.75 -14.16 -6.35
N ASN A 109 0.71 -15.50 -6.33
CA ASN A 109 -0.51 -16.23 -5.94
C ASN A 109 -0.71 -16.36 -4.42
N THR A 110 0.29 -16.01 -3.61
CA THR A 110 0.28 -16.24 -2.15
C THR A 110 0.94 -15.12 -1.31
N GLY A 111 1.48 -14.06 -1.93
CA GLY A 111 2.38 -13.11 -1.28
C GLY A 111 1.95 -11.64 -1.35
N ASN A 112 0.68 -11.38 -1.64
CA ASN A 112 0.20 -10.04 -1.96
C ASN A 112 -0.41 -9.31 -0.77
N THR A 113 -0.82 -10.02 0.28
CA THR A 113 -1.42 -9.38 1.45
C THR A 113 -0.37 -8.55 2.19
N LEU A 114 -0.75 -7.37 2.68
CA LEU A 114 0.09 -6.62 3.61
C LEU A 114 0.06 -7.31 4.98
N GLU A 115 0.94 -8.29 5.16
CA GLU A 115 1.06 -9.07 6.39
C GLU A 115 2.07 -8.48 7.36
N TRP A 116 1.99 -8.93 8.60
CA TRP A 116 2.88 -8.52 9.67
C TRP A 116 3.27 -9.71 10.52
N ILE A 117 4.48 -9.67 11.05
CA ILE A 117 5.00 -10.69 11.96
C ILE A 117 5.36 -10.02 13.27
N THR A 118 4.81 -10.55 14.36
CA THR A 118 5.22 -10.26 15.73
C THR A 118 6.05 -11.42 16.23
N THR A 119 7.28 -11.17 16.67
CA THR A 119 8.13 -12.24 17.21
C THR A 119 9.18 -11.71 18.18
N THR A 120 9.51 -12.52 19.18
CA THR A 120 10.59 -12.25 20.14
C THR A 120 11.73 -13.26 20.04
N ILE A 121 11.59 -14.29 19.19
CA ILE A 121 12.48 -15.46 19.17
C ILE A 121 13.55 -15.39 18.06
N TYR A 122 13.33 -14.62 17.00
CA TYR A 122 14.35 -14.37 15.97
C TYR A 122 14.18 -12.99 15.33
N ALA A 123 15.31 -12.35 15.04
CA ALA A 123 15.34 -11.12 14.26
C ALA A 123 15.44 -11.48 12.77
N GLN A 124 14.30 -11.51 12.07
CA GLN A 124 14.29 -11.45 10.62
C GLN A 124 14.42 -9.98 10.20
N PRO A 125 15.33 -9.63 9.27
CA PRO A 125 15.38 -8.27 8.74
C PRO A 125 14.03 -7.91 8.12
N ALA A 126 13.44 -6.83 8.62
CA ALA A 126 12.21 -6.32 8.03
C ALA A 126 12.51 -5.72 6.64
N PRO A 127 11.61 -5.90 5.67
CA PRO A 127 11.79 -5.42 4.31
C PRO A 127 11.88 -3.88 4.27
N LYS A 128 12.69 -3.38 3.33
CA LYS A 128 12.89 -1.95 3.08
C LYS A 128 12.26 -1.53 1.76
N ILE A 129 10.97 -1.79 1.63
CA ILE A 129 10.22 -1.66 0.36
C ILE A 129 9.16 -0.55 0.42
N PHE A 130 8.89 -0.03 1.62
CA PHE A 130 7.80 0.91 1.86
C PHE A 130 8.28 2.34 1.77
N SER A 131 7.41 3.22 1.31
CA SER A 131 7.67 4.67 1.33
C SER A 131 6.36 5.44 1.47
N ALA A 132 6.46 6.66 1.99
CA ALA A 132 5.41 7.65 1.95
C ALA A 132 5.62 8.56 0.73
N ILE A 133 4.62 8.65 -0.14
CA ILE A 133 4.66 9.50 -1.32
C ILE A 133 3.71 10.67 -1.14
N ARG A 134 4.18 11.89 -1.42
CA ARG A 134 3.32 13.08 -1.55
C ARG A 134 3.05 13.37 -3.01
N LEU A 135 1.77 13.47 -3.36
CA LEU A 135 1.29 13.74 -4.71
C LEU A 135 0.27 14.89 -4.67
N PRO A 136 0.26 15.79 -5.66
CA PRO A 136 -0.71 16.89 -5.71
C PRO A 136 -2.18 16.44 -5.74
N ALA A 137 -2.44 15.21 -6.19
CA ALA A 137 -3.79 14.64 -6.28
C ALA A 137 -4.40 14.24 -4.93
N TYR A 138 -3.58 14.12 -3.88
CA TYR A 138 -4.03 13.68 -2.56
C TYR A 138 -3.68 14.72 -1.49
N GLU A 139 -4.62 15.00 -0.60
CA GLU A 139 -4.42 15.92 0.53
C GLU A 139 -3.38 15.38 1.53
N ARG A 140 -3.27 14.06 1.62
CA ARG A 140 -2.42 13.36 2.59
C ARG A 140 -1.35 12.51 1.88
N PRO A 141 -0.19 12.26 2.52
CA PRO A 141 0.77 11.30 2.00
C PRO A 141 0.12 9.92 1.85
N VAL A 142 0.57 9.18 0.85
CA VAL A 142 0.07 7.84 0.53
C VAL A 142 1.17 6.81 0.70
N LEU A 143 0.81 5.62 1.16
CA LEU A 143 1.73 4.51 1.30
C LEU A 143 1.99 3.88 -0.07
N ALA A 144 3.26 3.65 -0.36
CA ALA A 144 3.71 2.87 -1.50
C ALA A 144 4.52 1.67 -1.05
N ALA A 145 4.43 0.59 -1.82
CA ALA A 145 5.36 -0.54 -1.75
C ALA A 145 6.04 -0.70 -3.10
N HIS A 146 7.34 -0.98 -3.09
CA HIS A 146 8.16 -1.11 -4.32
C HIS A 146 8.07 0.12 -5.24
N GLY A 147 7.82 1.30 -4.67
CA GLY A 147 7.62 2.55 -5.41
C GLY A 147 6.23 2.76 -6.01
N PHE A 148 5.30 1.80 -5.84
CA PHE A 148 3.93 1.88 -6.36
C PHE A 148 2.93 2.11 -5.23
N HIS A 149 2.10 3.15 -5.38
CA HIS A 149 1.06 3.55 -4.42
C HIS A 149 -0.37 3.24 -4.91
N ASN A 150 -0.51 2.91 -6.18
CA ASN A 150 -1.78 2.73 -6.89
C ASN A 150 -2.10 1.27 -7.21
N LEU A 151 -1.36 0.34 -6.60
CA LEU A 151 -1.56 -1.10 -6.75
C LEU A 151 -2.25 -1.72 -5.53
N TRP A 152 -2.71 -0.92 -4.57
CA TRP A 152 -3.43 -1.43 -3.41
C TRP A 152 -4.89 -1.74 -3.76
N SER A 153 -5.41 -2.80 -3.15
CA SER A 153 -6.81 -3.18 -3.25
C SER A 153 -7.32 -3.69 -1.91
N LEU A 154 -8.61 -3.49 -1.64
CA LEU A 154 -9.30 -4.16 -0.55
C LEU A 154 -10.02 -5.40 -1.09
N CYS A 155 -9.76 -6.55 -0.47
CA CYS A 155 -10.30 -7.83 -0.89
C CYS A 155 -11.05 -8.50 0.27
N PRO A 156 -12.29 -8.98 0.07
CA PRO A 156 -13.00 -9.76 1.07
C PRO A 156 -12.43 -11.18 1.18
N PHE A 157 -12.03 -11.57 2.39
CA PHE A 157 -11.63 -12.94 2.73
C PHE A 157 -12.81 -13.63 3.42
N PRO A 158 -13.53 -14.53 2.72
CA PRO A 158 -14.61 -15.28 3.34
C PRO A 158 -14.05 -16.29 4.35
N GLY A 159 -14.85 -16.64 5.34
CA GLY A 159 -14.47 -17.64 6.34
C GLY A 159 -15.27 -17.49 7.63
N PRO A 160 -14.98 -18.32 8.65
CA PRO A 160 -15.62 -18.21 9.96
C PRO A 160 -15.39 -16.86 10.65
N LEU A 161 -14.25 -16.23 10.37
CA LEU A 161 -13.86 -14.89 10.83
C LEU A 161 -13.54 -14.04 9.59
N PRO A 162 -14.55 -13.52 8.89
CA PRO A 162 -14.35 -12.81 7.63
C PRO A 162 -13.61 -11.49 7.88
N GLN A 163 -12.63 -11.19 7.03
CA GLN A 163 -11.85 -9.96 7.08
C GLN A 163 -11.79 -9.32 5.69
N THR A 164 -11.68 -8.00 5.62
CA THR A 164 -11.41 -7.29 4.35
C THR A 164 -10.00 -6.74 4.42
N ASN A 165 -9.11 -7.32 3.61
CA ASN A 165 -7.67 -7.16 3.75
C ASN A 165 -7.08 -6.28 2.64
N ILE A 166 -5.98 -5.59 2.95
CA ILE A 166 -5.16 -4.88 1.97
C ILE A 166 -4.28 -5.86 1.21
N ILE A 167 -4.47 -5.87 -0.11
CA ILE A 167 -3.73 -6.68 -1.07
C ILE A 167 -2.97 -5.76 -2.02
N PHE A 168 -1.69 -6.05 -2.25
CA PHE A 168 -0.83 -5.38 -3.22
C PHE A 168 -0.88 -6.09 -4.56
N ASN A 169 -1.05 -5.33 -5.63
CA ASN A 169 -0.97 -5.78 -7.02
C ASN A 169 -1.83 -7.04 -7.29
N VAL A 170 -3.10 -6.98 -6.91
CA VAL A 170 -4.06 -8.05 -7.22
C VAL A 170 -4.33 -8.07 -8.72
N SER A 171 -4.29 -9.26 -9.33
CA SER A 171 -4.68 -9.48 -10.72
C SER A 171 -5.81 -10.49 -10.77
N ALA A 172 -6.82 -10.24 -11.59
CA ALA A 172 -7.86 -11.24 -11.89
C ALA A 172 -7.33 -12.34 -12.82
N ASP A 173 -6.24 -12.09 -13.55
CA ASP A 173 -5.62 -13.00 -14.51
C ASP A 173 -4.53 -13.87 -13.85
N ILE A 174 -4.88 -14.55 -12.75
CA ILE A 174 -3.95 -15.48 -12.12
C ILE A 174 -3.79 -16.71 -13.03
N GLN A 175 -2.62 -16.83 -13.68
CA GLN A 175 -2.23 -18.07 -14.35
C GLN A 175 -1.97 -19.15 -13.29
N SER A 176 -2.84 -20.16 -13.24
CA SER A 176 -2.82 -21.26 -12.25
C SER A 176 -3.19 -20.83 -10.83
N PRO A 177 -4.46 -20.49 -10.57
CA PRO A 177 -4.90 -20.21 -9.21
C PRO A 177 -4.67 -21.43 -8.32
N PRO A 178 -4.33 -21.24 -7.03
CA PRO A 178 -4.30 -22.35 -6.09
C PRO A 178 -5.67 -23.04 -6.07
N PRO A 179 -5.73 -24.37 -5.83
CA PRO A 179 -6.99 -25.13 -5.87
C PRO A 179 -8.06 -24.59 -4.91
N PHE A 180 -7.64 -23.84 -3.89
CA PHE A 180 -8.50 -23.12 -2.97
C PHE A 180 -7.98 -21.68 -2.82
N PRO A 181 -8.49 -20.71 -3.60
CA PRO A 181 -8.11 -19.32 -3.43
C PRO A 181 -8.63 -18.80 -2.09
N LEU A 182 -7.78 -18.06 -1.36
CA LEU A 182 -8.14 -17.50 -0.05
C LEU A 182 -9.20 -16.39 -0.14
N PHE A 183 -9.32 -15.76 -1.32
CA PHE A 183 -10.30 -14.73 -1.64
C PHE A 183 -10.59 -14.75 -3.15
N ASP A 184 -11.68 -14.12 -3.58
CA ASP A 184 -12.01 -13.91 -4.99
C ASP A 184 -11.44 -12.57 -5.48
N PRO A 185 -10.48 -12.56 -6.42
CA PRO A 185 -9.94 -11.32 -7.00
C PRO A 185 -11.02 -10.41 -7.63
N ALA A 186 -12.12 -10.98 -8.14
CA ALA A 186 -13.21 -10.21 -8.72
C ALA A 186 -14.01 -9.41 -7.67
N GLY A 187 -13.92 -9.81 -6.40
CA GLY A 187 -14.50 -9.08 -5.26
C GLY A 187 -13.62 -7.94 -4.74
N CYS A 188 -12.39 -7.80 -5.26
CA CYS A 188 -11.48 -6.74 -4.85
C CYS A 188 -11.79 -5.42 -5.54
N TYR A 189 -11.51 -4.31 -4.86
CA TYR A 189 -11.56 -2.98 -5.47
C TYR A 189 -10.33 -2.15 -5.12
N GLY A 190 -9.95 -1.29 -6.06
CA GLY A 190 -8.77 -0.44 -5.94
C GLY A 190 -8.92 0.60 -4.83
N VAL A 191 -7.83 0.80 -4.09
CA VAL A 191 -7.74 1.81 -3.04
C VAL A 191 -6.40 2.54 -3.10
N VAL A 192 -6.37 3.72 -2.49
CA VAL A 192 -5.15 4.42 -2.11
C VAL A 192 -5.03 4.34 -0.59
N VAL A 193 -3.89 3.87 -0.10
CA VAL A 193 -3.63 3.79 1.34
C VAL A 193 -3.06 5.13 1.80
N THR A 194 -3.82 5.87 2.59
CA THR A 194 -3.45 7.20 3.10
C THR A 194 -2.80 7.09 4.49
N ILE A 195 -1.88 8.01 4.77
CA ILE A 195 -1.14 8.11 6.03
C ILE A 195 -1.73 9.27 6.86
N LEU A 196 -2.19 8.97 8.07
CA LEU A 196 -2.81 9.92 8.99
C LEU A 196 -1.93 10.08 10.23
N ALA A 197 -1.30 11.24 10.43
CA ALA A 197 -0.51 11.50 11.64
C ALA A 197 -1.36 11.35 12.91
N VAL A 198 -0.76 10.77 13.97
CA VAL A 198 -1.36 10.64 15.31
C VAL A 198 -0.56 11.37 16.38
#